data_AF-A0A6P3YTZ5-F1
#
_entry.id   AF-A0A6P3YTZ5-F1
#
_cell.length_a   1.000
_cell.length_b   1.000
_cell.length_c   1.000
_cell.angle_alpha   90.00
_cell.angle_beta   90.00
_cell.angle_gamma   90.00
#
_symmetry.space_group_name_H-M   'P 1'
#
loop_
_entity.id
_entity.type
_entity.pdbx_description
1 polymer ?
#
loop_
_entity_poly.entity_id
_entity_poly.type
_entity_poly.pdbx_seq_one_letter_code
_entity_poly.pdbx_strand_id
1 'polypeptide(L)'
;HRSSNADVSALALIMVDIIKDKATKTLNHINDMLKEGREAREIAGIEFFWDQTMDEKLIEDICEQTPNFDLCVSSLNSDPKSSSADNPELALIMANVINIKAENTLNRIKDLLQESSGDRDALISCVENYKAILVVDLPQAIKALTNGAYDIAEDGFFDAVLQANFCEDGFSSGSSPLTDMNKYVHDASDDARAIVRLLI
;
A
#
# COMPACT_ATOMS: atom_id res chain seq x y z
N HIS A 1 -27.01 76.49 -15.94
CA HIS A 1 -26.75 75.05 -16.04
C HIS A 1 -25.29 74.76 -16.43
N ARG A 2 -24.34 74.74 -15.49
CA ARG A 2 -22.98 74.20 -15.73
C ARG A 2 -22.21 73.72 -14.49
N SER A 3 -22.80 73.79 -13.28
CA SER A 3 -22.08 73.53 -12.02
C SER A 3 -22.20 72.11 -11.45
N SER A 4 -23.16 71.27 -11.87
CA SER A 4 -23.34 69.93 -11.26
C SER A 4 -22.60 68.81 -12.01
N ASN A 5 -22.32 68.95 -13.31
CA ASN A 5 -21.69 67.88 -14.10
C ASN A 5 -20.17 67.76 -13.87
N ALA A 6 -19.50 68.84 -13.47
CA ALA A 6 -18.07 68.82 -13.15
C ALA A 6 -17.79 68.03 -11.87
N ASP A 7 -18.68 68.13 -10.88
CA ASP A 7 -18.53 67.47 -9.57
C ASP A 7 -18.74 65.95 -9.65
N VAL A 8 -19.73 65.51 -10.44
CA VAL A 8 -19.95 64.06 -10.67
C VAL A 8 -18.77 63.43 -11.42
N SER A 9 -18.13 64.16 -12.32
CA SER A 9 -16.94 63.68 -13.05
C SER A 9 -15.71 63.57 -12.15
N ALA A 10 -15.53 64.52 -11.22
CA ALA A 10 -14.45 64.47 -10.24
C ALA A 10 -14.62 63.32 -9.25
N LEU A 11 -15.86 63.09 -8.77
CA LEU A 11 -16.18 61.95 -7.90
C LEU A 11 -15.96 60.59 -8.60
N ALA A 12 -16.27 60.49 -9.89
CA ALA A 12 -16.02 59.28 -10.68
C ALA A 12 -14.51 58.97 -10.81
N LEU A 13 -13.67 59.99 -11.01
CA LEU A 13 -12.21 59.81 -11.07
C LEU A 13 -11.62 59.37 -9.72
N ILE A 14 -12.06 59.99 -8.62
CA ILE A 14 -11.64 59.58 -7.26
C ILE A 14 -12.01 58.12 -7.00
N MET A 15 -13.20 57.69 -7.42
CA MET A 15 -13.63 56.30 -7.23
C MET A 15 -12.79 55.31 -8.06
N VAL A 16 -12.41 55.68 -9.29
CA VAL A 16 -11.49 54.89 -10.13
C VAL A 16 -10.11 54.78 -9.47
N ASP A 17 -9.59 55.86 -8.91
CA ASP A 17 -8.28 55.87 -8.25
C ASP A 17 -8.27 55.04 -6.96
N ILE A 18 -9.35 55.09 -6.17
CA ILE A 18 -9.53 54.22 -4.99
C ILE A 18 -9.57 52.74 -5.40
N ILE A 19 -10.27 52.42 -6.50
CA ILE A 19 -10.32 51.04 -7.01
C ILE A 19 -8.94 50.57 -7.47
N LYS A 20 -8.18 51.42 -8.17
CA LYS A 20 -6.82 51.12 -8.62
C LYS A 20 -5.85 50.94 -7.44
N ASP A 21 -5.90 51.81 -6.44
CA ASP A 21 -5.07 51.70 -5.23
C ASP A 21 -5.38 50.39 -4.49
N LYS A 22 -6.67 50.08 -4.31
CA LYS A 22 -7.09 48.83 -3.67
C LYS A 22 -6.65 47.60 -4.47
N ALA A 23 -6.78 47.63 -5.80
CA ALA A 23 -6.31 46.56 -6.66
C ALA A 23 -4.80 46.36 -6.56
N THR A 24 -4.04 47.45 -6.54
CA THR A 24 -2.57 47.42 -6.42
C THR A 24 -2.12 46.84 -5.09
N LYS A 25 -2.76 47.25 -3.99
CA LYS A 25 -2.49 46.70 -2.65
C LYS A 25 -2.78 45.21 -2.57
N THR A 26 -3.92 44.77 -3.12
CA THR A 26 -4.27 43.34 -3.19
C THR A 26 -3.26 42.56 -4.01
N LEU A 27 -2.82 43.09 -5.16
CA LEU A 27 -1.86 42.43 -6.03
C LEU A 27 -0.48 42.30 -5.37
N ASN A 28 -0.04 43.34 -4.65
CA ASN A 28 1.20 43.28 -3.87
C ASN A 28 1.11 42.25 -2.74
N HIS A 29 -0.01 42.19 -2.01
CA HIS A 29 -0.20 41.20 -0.96
C HIS A 29 -0.20 39.76 -1.49
N ILE A 30 -0.80 39.52 -2.67
CA ILE A 30 -0.75 38.21 -3.34
C ILE A 30 0.70 37.88 -3.75
N ASN A 31 1.46 38.85 -4.27
CA ASN A 31 2.86 38.63 -4.63
C ASN A 31 3.71 38.31 -3.39
N ASP A 32 3.45 38.96 -2.25
CA ASP A 32 4.13 38.69 -0.98
C ASP A 32 3.80 37.27 -0.49
N MET A 33 2.52 36.87 -0.51
CA MET A 33 2.11 35.49 -0.19
C MET A 33 2.73 34.44 -1.14
N LEU A 34 2.84 34.74 -2.43
CA LEU A 34 3.48 33.86 -3.41
C LEU A 34 4.99 33.75 -3.19
N LYS A 35 5.63 34.84 -2.73
CA LYS A 35 7.05 34.87 -2.38
C LYS A 35 7.31 34.08 -1.09
N GLU A 36 6.54 34.32 -0.04
CA GLU A 36 6.58 33.55 1.21
C GLU A 36 6.31 32.06 0.95
N GLY A 37 5.32 31.74 0.10
CA GLY A 37 5.03 30.36 -0.31
C GLY A 37 6.16 29.73 -1.16
N ARG A 38 6.91 30.51 -1.94
CA ARG A 38 8.09 30.04 -2.68
C ARG A 38 9.27 29.79 -1.75
N GLU A 39 9.55 30.72 -0.84
CA GLU A 39 10.61 30.56 0.18
C GLU A 39 10.29 29.37 1.10
N ALA A 40 9.03 29.20 1.51
CA ALA A 40 8.59 28.03 2.25
C ALA A 40 8.74 26.72 1.44
N ARG A 41 8.52 26.73 0.11
CA ARG A 41 8.79 25.57 -0.75
C ARG A 41 10.27 25.31 -0.97
N GLU A 42 11.11 26.33 -0.97
CA GLU A 42 12.57 26.20 -1.10
C GLU A 42 13.17 25.67 0.21
N ILE A 43 12.72 26.17 1.36
CA ILE A 43 13.06 25.65 2.69
C ILE A 43 12.54 24.22 2.85
N ALA A 44 11.28 23.95 2.50
CA ALA A 44 10.73 22.60 2.52
C ALA A 44 11.45 21.68 1.53
N GLY A 45 11.90 22.18 0.37
CA GLY A 45 12.71 21.43 -0.59
C GLY A 45 14.11 21.11 -0.07
N ILE A 46 14.70 22.00 0.74
CA ILE A 46 15.97 21.77 1.44
C ILE A 46 15.76 20.79 2.60
N GLU A 47 14.74 20.96 3.45
CA GLU A 47 14.38 19.99 4.49
C GLU A 47 14.09 18.60 3.90
N PHE A 48 13.36 18.54 2.78
CA PHE A 48 13.11 17.31 2.02
C PHE A 48 14.41 16.72 1.42
N PHE A 49 15.31 17.56 0.91
CA PHE A 49 16.58 17.12 0.33
C PHE A 49 17.57 16.55 1.35
N TRP A 50 17.59 17.07 2.59
CA TRP A 50 18.44 16.51 3.66
C TRP A 50 17.80 15.29 4.34
N ASP A 51 16.47 15.17 4.34
CA ASP A 51 15.74 13.96 4.77
C ASP A 51 15.89 12.80 3.77
N GLN A 52 16.03 13.10 2.47
CA GLN A 52 16.24 12.13 1.38
C GLN A 52 17.59 11.40 1.37
N THR A 53 18.48 11.62 2.35
CA THR A 53 19.75 10.87 2.44
C THR A 53 19.76 9.78 3.49
N MET A 54 18.59 9.44 4.05
CA MET A 54 18.37 8.28 4.92
C MET A 54 17.39 7.30 4.24
N ASP A 55 17.96 6.37 3.46
CA ASP A 55 17.43 5.06 3.07
C ASP A 55 16.12 5.02 2.23
N GLU A 56 16.15 5.54 0.99
CA GLU A 56 15.18 5.11 -0.03
C GLU A 56 15.48 3.65 -0.40
N LYS A 57 14.86 2.70 0.33
CA LYS A 57 15.01 1.27 0.04
C LYS A 57 14.30 0.95 -1.26
N LEU A 58 15.06 0.48 -2.24
CA LEU A 58 14.46 0.02 -3.50
C LEU A 58 13.72 -1.30 -3.25
N ILE A 59 12.49 -1.41 -3.75
CA ILE A 59 11.70 -2.65 -3.72
C ILE A 59 12.51 -3.83 -4.28
N GLU A 60 13.31 -3.59 -5.32
CA GLU A 60 14.18 -4.59 -5.92
C GLU A 60 15.21 -5.12 -4.90
N ASP A 61 15.90 -4.26 -4.16
CA ASP A 61 16.90 -4.65 -3.15
C ASP A 61 16.30 -5.53 -2.05
N ILE A 62 15.06 -5.22 -1.64
CA ILE A 62 14.32 -6.02 -0.66
C ILE A 62 13.92 -7.37 -1.26
N CYS A 63 13.38 -7.37 -2.48
CA CYS A 63 12.95 -8.59 -3.17
C CYS A 63 14.13 -9.49 -3.57
N GLU A 64 15.35 -8.97 -3.71
CA GLU A 64 16.56 -9.80 -3.88
C GLU A 64 16.83 -10.69 -2.65
N GLN A 65 16.33 -10.30 -1.47
CA GLN A 65 16.42 -11.10 -0.25
C GLN A 65 15.26 -12.10 -0.08
N THR A 66 14.31 -12.13 -1.03
CA THR A 66 13.16 -13.04 -0.96
C THR A 66 13.34 -14.24 -1.90
N PRO A 67 12.71 -15.39 -1.58
CA PRO A 67 12.84 -16.58 -2.42
C PRO A 67 12.20 -16.44 -3.80
N ASN A 68 11.23 -15.54 -4.00
CA ASN A 68 10.51 -15.36 -5.25
C ASN A 68 10.56 -13.90 -5.74
N PHE A 69 11.73 -13.45 -6.20
CA PHE A 69 12.00 -12.08 -6.65
C PHE A 69 10.89 -11.46 -7.52
N ASP A 70 10.52 -12.09 -8.63
CA ASP A 70 9.52 -11.54 -9.57
C ASP A 70 8.14 -11.40 -8.93
N LEU A 71 7.77 -12.34 -8.05
CA LEU A 71 6.50 -12.31 -7.33
C LEU A 71 6.50 -11.17 -6.31
N CYS A 72 7.56 -11.03 -5.53
CA CYS A 72 7.74 -9.94 -4.57
C CYS A 72 7.64 -8.58 -5.26
N VAL A 73 8.42 -8.36 -6.33
CA VAL A 73 8.44 -7.08 -7.06
C VAL A 73 7.07 -6.76 -7.65
N SER A 74 6.44 -7.73 -8.32
CA SER A 74 5.12 -7.50 -8.94
C SER A 74 4.00 -7.28 -7.91
N SER A 75 4.07 -7.95 -6.76
CA SER A 75 3.10 -7.81 -5.68
C SER A 75 3.23 -6.44 -5.00
N LEU A 76 4.44 -6.03 -4.64
CA LEU A 76 4.69 -4.73 -4.01
C LEU A 76 4.38 -3.56 -4.96
N ASN A 77 4.82 -3.63 -6.21
CA ASN A 77 4.55 -2.56 -7.19
C ASN A 77 3.06 -2.41 -7.54
N SER A 78 2.22 -3.39 -7.21
CA SER A 78 0.77 -3.27 -7.41
C SER A 78 0.10 -2.33 -6.40
N ASP A 79 0.75 -2.05 -5.27
CA ASP A 79 0.30 -1.06 -4.29
C ASP A 79 1.10 0.24 -4.43
N PRO A 80 0.47 1.38 -4.76
CA PRO A 80 1.18 2.66 -4.90
C PRO A 80 1.82 3.16 -3.60
N LYS A 81 1.45 2.61 -2.44
CA LYS A 81 2.08 2.96 -1.16
C LYS A 81 3.47 2.35 -0.99
N SER A 82 3.80 1.30 -1.74
CA SER A 82 5.07 0.59 -1.60
C SER A 82 6.29 1.47 -1.89
N SER A 83 6.16 2.52 -2.71
CA SER A 83 7.28 3.39 -3.10
C SER A 83 7.85 4.22 -1.94
N SER A 84 7.10 4.39 -0.85
CA SER A 84 7.54 5.15 0.33
C SER A 84 7.45 4.33 1.62
N ALA A 85 7.21 3.02 1.50
CA ALA A 85 6.96 2.15 2.63
C ALA A 85 8.27 1.63 3.23
N ASP A 86 8.33 1.55 4.56
CA ASP A 86 9.42 0.84 5.25
C ASP A 86 9.21 -0.69 5.22
N ASN A 87 10.19 -1.46 5.69
CA ASN A 87 10.11 -2.94 5.66
C ASN A 87 8.84 -3.49 6.37
N PRO A 88 8.44 -3.01 7.58
CA PRO A 88 7.16 -3.39 8.19
C PRO A 88 5.95 -3.07 7.31
N GLU A 89 5.89 -1.88 6.70
CA GLU A 89 4.80 -1.50 5.81
C GLU A 89 4.77 -2.34 4.53
N LEU A 90 5.92 -2.68 3.95
CA LEU A 90 6.02 -3.60 2.81
C LEU A 90 5.56 -5.02 3.18
N ALA A 91 5.91 -5.51 4.38
CA ALA A 91 5.39 -6.78 4.88
C ALA A 91 3.86 -6.75 5.10
N LEU A 92 3.30 -5.62 5.55
CA LEU A 92 1.85 -5.42 5.64
C LEU A 92 1.17 -5.41 4.26
N ILE A 93 1.80 -4.82 3.25
CA ILE A 93 1.31 -4.83 1.86
C ILE A 93 1.29 -6.28 1.35
N MET A 94 2.36 -7.04 1.58
CA MET A 94 2.38 -8.47 1.24
C MET A 94 1.32 -9.26 2.00
N ALA A 95 1.09 -8.99 3.29
CA ALA A 95 0.00 -9.60 4.07
C ALA A 95 -1.38 -9.38 3.42
N ASN A 96 -1.63 -8.18 2.89
CA ASN A 96 -2.86 -7.87 2.18
C ASN A 96 -2.97 -8.62 0.84
N VAL A 97 -1.87 -8.74 0.09
CA VAL A 97 -1.81 -9.56 -1.13
C VAL A 97 -2.16 -11.03 -0.82
N ILE A 98 -1.56 -11.59 0.23
CA ILE A 98 -1.83 -12.96 0.68
C ILE A 98 -3.30 -13.10 1.10
N ASN A 99 -3.85 -12.15 1.87
CA ASN A 99 -5.26 -12.19 2.29
C ASN A 99 -6.21 -12.29 1.08
N ILE A 100 -6.05 -11.41 0.09
CA ILE A 100 -6.88 -11.39 -1.12
C ILE A 100 -6.78 -12.73 -1.87
N LYS A 101 -5.57 -13.29 -1.97
CA LYS A 101 -5.32 -14.52 -2.72
C LYS A 101 -5.82 -15.75 -1.97
N ALA A 102 -5.70 -15.77 -0.64
CA ALA A 102 -6.28 -16.79 0.22
C ALA A 102 -7.82 -16.76 0.18
N GLU A 103 -8.45 -15.58 0.20
CA GLU A 103 -9.91 -15.45 0.04
C GLU A 103 -10.38 -15.99 -1.32
N ASN A 104 -9.70 -15.61 -2.40
CA ASN A 104 -10.00 -16.11 -3.74
C ASN A 104 -9.86 -17.63 -3.83
N THR A 105 -8.82 -18.19 -3.20
CA THR A 105 -8.58 -19.64 -3.18
C THR A 105 -9.65 -20.36 -2.37
N LEU A 106 -10.01 -19.84 -1.19
CA LEU A 106 -11.10 -20.37 -0.37
C LEU A 106 -12.44 -20.36 -1.12
N ASN A 107 -12.72 -19.30 -1.89
CA ASN A 107 -13.92 -19.25 -2.72
C ASN A 107 -13.87 -20.31 -3.83
N ARG A 108 -12.73 -20.48 -4.52
CA ARG A 108 -12.58 -21.53 -5.53
C ARG A 108 -12.75 -22.94 -4.94
N ILE A 109 -12.23 -23.20 -3.75
CA ILE A 109 -12.43 -24.47 -3.03
C ILE A 109 -13.93 -24.72 -2.79
N LYS A 110 -14.68 -23.70 -2.34
CA LYS A 110 -16.13 -23.81 -2.12
C LYS A 110 -16.89 -24.08 -3.41
N ASP A 111 -16.49 -23.47 -4.53
CA ASP A 111 -17.11 -23.71 -5.84
C ASP A 111 -16.86 -25.16 -6.30
N LEU A 112 -15.64 -25.65 -6.20
CA LEU A 112 -15.29 -27.04 -6.54
C LEU A 112 -16.10 -28.07 -5.72
N LEU A 113 -16.32 -27.78 -4.42
CA LEU A 113 -17.16 -28.60 -3.55
C LEU A 113 -18.64 -28.61 -4.00
N GLN A 114 -19.17 -27.49 -4.49
CA GLN A 114 -20.53 -27.40 -5.00
C GLN A 114 -20.67 -28.11 -6.34
N GLU A 115 -19.67 -27.97 -7.22
CA GLU A 115 -19.58 -28.65 -8.51
C GLU A 115 -19.41 -30.17 -8.38
N SER A 116 -19.09 -30.67 -7.17
CA SER A 116 -18.66 -32.06 -6.95
C SER A 116 -17.50 -32.47 -7.86
N SER A 117 -16.59 -31.53 -8.10
CA SER A 117 -15.44 -31.68 -8.99
C SER A 117 -14.17 -31.86 -8.17
N GLY A 118 -13.49 -33.01 -8.35
CA GLY A 118 -12.23 -33.33 -7.68
C GLY A 118 -12.39 -34.17 -6.41
N ASP A 119 -11.30 -34.25 -5.64
CA ASP A 119 -11.24 -35.01 -4.40
C ASP A 119 -11.93 -34.23 -3.27
N ARG A 120 -13.12 -34.71 -2.86
CA ARG A 120 -13.96 -34.03 -1.87
C ARG A 120 -13.29 -33.92 -0.50
N ASP A 121 -12.58 -34.96 -0.06
CA ASP A 121 -11.99 -34.97 1.28
C ASP A 121 -10.79 -34.02 1.34
N ALA A 122 -9.97 -34.02 0.27
CA ALA A 122 -8.89 -33.04 0.12
C ALA A 122 -9.43 -31.60 0.10
N LEU A 123 -10.51 -31.34 -0.65
CA LEU A 123 -11.14 -30.01 -0.69
C LEU A 123 -11.69 -29.56 0.67
N ILE A 124 -12.29 -30.46 1.46
CA ILE A 124 -12.75 -30.13 2.81
C ILE A 124 -11.56 -29.78 3.71
N SER A 125 -10.47 -30.53 3.62
CA SER A 125 -9.23 -30.21 4.35
C SER A 125 -8.68 -28.83 3.95
N CYS A 126 -8.66 -28.52 2.66
CA CYS A 126 -8.25 -27.21 2.16
C CYS A 126 -9.12 -26.06 2.71
N VAL A 127 -10.43 -26.26 2.90
CA VAL A 127 -11.28 -25.23 3.53
C VAL A 127 -10.77 -24.87 4.93
N GLU A 128 -10.39 -25.87 5.73
CA GLU A 128 -9.91 -25.64 7.09
C GLU A 128 -8.51 -24.99 7.10
N ASN A 129 -7.60 -25.44 6.23
CA ASN A 129 -6.28 -24.81 6.06
C ASN A 129 -6.40 -23.33 5.65
N TYR A 130 -7.23 -23.01 4.66
CA TYR A 130 -7.40 -21.61 4.23
C TYR A 130 -8.16 -20.74 5.24
N LYS A 131 -9.02 -21.33 6.08
CA LYS A 131 -9.59 -20.61 7.22
C LYS A 131 -8.54 -20.32 8.29
N ALA A 132 -7.60 -21.23 8.55
CA ALA A 132 -6.50 -20.98 9.48
C ALA A 132 -5.67 -19.78 9.01
N ILE A 133 -5.29 -19.73 7.73
CA ILE A 133 -4.59 -18.58 7.13
C ILE A 133 -5.35 -17.28 7.39
N LEU A 134 -6.64 -17.24 7.05
CA LEU A 134 -7.44 -16.01 7.04
C LEU A 134 -7.88 -15.53 8.44
N VAL A 135 -8.07 -16.45 9.38
CA VAL A 135 -8.67 -16.15 10.69
C VAL A 135 -7.65 -16.17 11.82
N VAL A 136 -6.52 -16.86 11.63
CA VAL A 136 -5.49 -17.03 12.66
C VAL A 136 -4.17 -16.43 12.19
N ASP A 137 -3.57 -17.01 11.15
CA ASP A 137 -2.16 -16.79 10.82
C ASP A 137 -1.88 -15.36 10.34
N LEU A 138 -2.65 -14.88 9.35
CA LEU A 138 -2.53 -13.50 8.86
C LEU A 138 -2.95 -12.45 9.90
N PRO A 139 -4.08 -12.57 10.61
CA PRO A 139 -4.43 -11.63 11.67
C PRO A 139 -3.36 -11.54 12.78
N GLN A 140 -2.74 -12.67 13.14
CA GLN A 140 -1.61 -12.69 14.07
C GLN A 140 -0.41 -11.95 13.51
N ALA A 141 0.01 -12.27 12.28
CA ALA A 141 1.16 -11.62 11.63
C ALA A 141 0.97 -10.10 11.51
N ILE A 142 -0.19 -9.64 11.06
CA ILE A 142 -0.52 -8.21 10.93
C ILE A 142 -0.47 -7.50 12.27
N LYS A 143 -1.04 -8.11 13.31
CA LYS A 143 -1.01 -7.55 14.67
C LYS A 143 0.42 -7.49 15.20
N ALA A 144 1.22 -8.51 14.92
CA ALA A 144 2.61 -8.61 15.34
C ALA A 144 3.48 -7.55 14.64
N LEU A 145 3.34 -7.38 13.33
CA LEU A 145 3.97 -6.31 12.53
C LEU A 145 3.67 -4.92 13.12
N THR A 146 2.40 -4.65 13.43
CA THR A 146 1.96 -3.36 13.99
C THR A 146 2.55 -3.08 15.37
N ASN A 147 2.87 -4.12 16.14
CA ASN A 147 3.41 -3.99 17.50
C ASN A 147 4.95 -4.16 17.56
N GLY A 148 5.62 -4.38 16.43
CA GLY A 148 7.06 -4.63 16.36
C GLY A 148 7.50 -6.00 16.88
N ALA A 149 6.59 -6.97 16.97
CA ALA A 149 6.91 -8.36 17.36
C ALA A 149 7.23 -9.21 16.12
N TYR A 150 8.38 -8.94 15.50
CA TYR A 150 8.70 -9.48 14.17
C TYR A 150 8.92 -11.00 14.14
N ASP A 151 9.39 -11.60 15.22
CA ASP A 151 9.45 -13.05 15.40
C ASP A 151 8.06 -13.70 15.30
N ILE A 152 7.06 -13.12 15.96
CA ILE A 152 5.67 -13.60 15.88
C ILE A 152 5.06 -13.37 14.50
N ALA A 153 5.47 -12.31 13.80
CA ALA A 153 5.03 -12.06 12.43
C ALA A 153 5.62 -13.09 11.45
N GLU A 154 6.90 -13.43 11.62
CA GLU A 154 7.60 -14.45 10.85
C GLU A 154 6.92 -15.83 11.00
N ASP A 155 6.60 -16.21 12.24
CA ASP A 155 5.84 -17.44 12.54
C ASP A 155 4.49 -17.46 11.81
N GLY A 156 3.72 -16.36 11.87
CA GLY A 156 2.40 -16.29 11.21
C GLY A 156 2.48 -16.43 9.68
N PHE A 157 3.51 -15.85 9.04
CA PHE A 157 3.71 -16.08 7.60
C PHE A 157 4.19 -17.49 7.29
N PHE A 158 5.02 -18.09 8.15
CA PHE A 158 5.44 -19.47 7.98
C PHE A 158 4.28 -20.46 8.15
N ASP A 159 3.38 -20.22 9.09
CA ASP A 159 2.18 -21.04 9.24
C ASP A 159 1.33 -20.95 7.96
N ALA A 160 1.17 -19.77 7.36
CA ALA A 160 0.47 -19.63 6.08
C ALA A 160 1.12 -20.42 4.92
N VAL A 161 2.46 -20.47 4.87
CA VAL A 161 3.23 -21.34 3.96
C VAL A 161 2.85 -22.81 4.18
N LEU A 162 2.82 -23.27 5.43
CA LEU A 162 2.49 -24.65 5.77
C LEU A 162 1.04 -24.99 5.43
N GLN A 163 0.07 -24.11 5.72
CA GLN A 163 -1.34 -24.33 5.40
C GLN A 163 -1.59 -24.49 3.89
N ALA A 164 -0.92 -23.68 3.06
CA ALA A 164 -1.00 -23.79 1.60
C ALA A 164 -0.44 -25.15 1.12
N ASN A 165 0.71 -25.58 1.65
CA ASN A 165 1.30 -26.88 1.33
C ASN A 165 0.41 -28.04 1.79
N PHE A 166 -0.13 -28.00 3.01
CA PHE A 166 -1.04 -29.03 3.51
C PHE A 166 -2.32 -29.15 2.66
N CYS A 167 -2.80 -28.06 2.07
CA CYS A 167 -3.89 -28.14 1.10
C CYS A 167 -3.45 -28.89 -0.17
N GLU A 168 -2.30 -28.56 -0.77
CA GLU A 168 -1.82 -29.21 -1.99
C GLU A 168 -1.47 -30.68 -1.77
N ASP A 169 -0.76 -31.00 -0.68
CA ASP A 169 -0.33 -32.35 -0.33
C ASP A 169 -1.50 -33.27 0.04
N GLY A 170 -2.67 -32.69 0.34
CA GLY A 170 -3.91 -33.44 0.54
C GLY A 170 -4.41 -34.15 -0.72
N PHE A 171 -3.94 -33.74 -1.91
CA PHE A 171 -4.33 -34.36 -3.18
C PHE A 171 -3.40 -35.49 -3.59
N SER A 172 -3.98 -36.62 -3.99
CA SER A 172 -3.25 -37.86 -4.30
C SER A 172 -2.48 -37.85 -5.63
N SER A 173 -2.75 -36.91 -6.53
CA SER A 173 -2.25 -36.91 -7.92
C SER A 173 -0.96 -36.09 -8.15
N GLY A 174 -0.35 -35.51 -7.11
CA GLY A 174 0.83 -34.64 -7.24
C GLY A 174 0.56 -33.29 -7.94
N SER A 175 -0.66 -33.08 -8.43
CA SER A 175 -1.22 -31.81 -8.88
C SER A 175 -2.71 -31.78 -8.57
N SER A 176 -3.24 -30.61 -8.27
CA SER A 176 -4.63 -30.38 -7.89
C SER A 176 -5.28 -29.30 -8.78
N PRO A 177 -6.62 -29.15 -8.76
CA PRO A 177 -7.30 -28.01 -9.37
C PRO A 177 -6.93 -26.65 -8.74
N LEU A 178 -6.10 -26.64 -7.69
CA LEU A 178 -5.70 -25.49 -6.90
C LEU A 178 -4.18 -25.25 -6.93
N THR A 179 -3.39 -26.07 -7.63
CA THR A 179 -1.91 -26.02 -7.57
C THR A 179 -1.35 -24.61 -7.73
N ASP A 180 -1.77 -23.87 -8.75
CA ASP A 180 -1.29 -22.50 -8.98
C ASP A 180 -1.71 -21.52 -7.88
N MET A 181 -2.90 -21.72 -7.31
CA MET A 181 -3.44 -20.87 -6.25
C MET A 181 -2.75 -21.14 -4.91
N ASN A 182 -2.55 -22.42 -4.59
CA ASN A 182 -1.79 -22.88 -3.43
C ASN A 182 -0.35 -22.37 -3.52
N LYS A 183 0.29 -22.55 -4.68
CA LYS A 183 1.65 -22.07 -4.93
C LYS A 183 1.77 -20.55 -4.77
N TYR A 184 0.82 -19.77 -5.30
CA TYR A 184 0.88 -18.32 -5.15
C TYR A 184 0.83 -17.91 -3.67
N VAL A 185 -0.10 -18.47 -2.90
CA VAL A 185 -0.26 -18.14 -1.46
C VAL A 185 0.97 -18.58 -0.68
N HIS A 186 1.51 -19.76 -0.98
CA HIS A 186 2.78 -20.24 -0.44
C HIS A 186 3.92 -19.25 -0.73
N ASP A 187 4.18 -18.96 -2.00
CA ASP A 187 5.34 -18.15 -2.43
C ASP A 187 5.24 -16.71 -1.90
N ALA A 188 4.05 -16.11 -1.92
CA ALA A 188 3.84 -14.76 -1.38
C ALA A 188 4.00 -14.72 0.14
N SER A 189 3.57 -15.77 0.85
CA SER A 189 3.78 -15.88 2.30
C SER A 189 5.25 -16.07 2.64
N ASP A 190 5.99 -16.81 1.82
CA ASP A 190 7.42 -17.00 2.00
C ASP A 190 8.23 -15.71 1.71
N ASP A 191 7.82 -14.94 0.69
CA ASP A 191 8.37 -13.61 0.45
C ASP A 191 8.08 -12.65 1.62
N ALA A 192 6.84 -12.62 2.14
CA ALA A 192 6.49 -11.81 3.29
C ALA A 192 7.32 -12.18 4.53
N ARG A 193 7.50 -13.49 4.77
CA ARG A 193 8.38 -14.03 5.81
C ARG A 193 9.82 -13.55 5.66
N ALA A 194 10.36 -13.59 4.44
CA ALA A 194 11.72 -13.12 4.15
C ALA A 194 11.88 -11.62 4.41
N ILE A 195 10.89 -10.80 4.01
CA ILE A 195 10.89 -9.34 4.31
C ILE A 195 10.91 -9.10 5.82
N VAL A 196 10.12 -9.85 6.60
CA VAL A 196 10.10 -9.74 8.06
C VAL A 196 11.43 -10.14 8.69
N ARG A 197 12.13 -11.14 8.15
CA ARG A 197 13.46 -11.54 8.64
C ARG A 197 14.53 -10.46 8.49
N LEU A 198 14.33 -9.46 7.64
CA LEU A 198 15.21 -8.29 7.54
C LEU A 198 15.10 -7.36 8.77
N LEU A 199 14.15 -7.62 9.68
CA LEU A 199 13.87 -6.81 10.87
C LEU A 199 14.32 -7.47 12.19
N ILE A 200 14.94 -8.65 12.12
CA ILE A 200 15.36 -9.48 13.26
C ILE A 200 16.88 -9.63 13.25
#